data_AF-A0A7C0XU89-F1
#
_entry.id   AF-A0A7C0XU89-F1
#
_cell.length_a   1.000
_cell.length_b   1.000
_cell.length_c   1.000
_cell.angle_alpha   90.00
_cell.angle_beta   90.00
_cell.angle_gamma   90.00
#
_symmetry.space_group_name_H-M   'P 1'
#
loop_
_entity.id
_entity.type
_entity.pdbx_description
1 polymer ?
#
loop_
_entity_poly.entity_id
_entity_poly.type
_entity_poly.pdbx_seq_one_letter_code
_entity_poly.pdbx_strand_id
1 'polypeptide(L)' 'MEEIKYKPIGKIHTPFKKPEGTPIQPKGGKRIEGWIEIFPEYTEGLKDLEGFS' A
#
# COMPACT_ATOMS: atom_id res chain seq x y z
N MET A 1 26.46 -8.66 12.21
CA MET A 1 25.06 -8.76 11.72
C MET A 1 25.13 -8.72 10.21
N GLU A 2 24.38 -9.58 9.55
CA GLU A 2 24.29 -9.59 8.08
C GLU A 2 23.38 -8.45 7.59
N GLU A 3 23.57 -8.05 6.33
CA GLU A 3 22.78 -7.00 5.68
C GLU A 3 21.35 -7.48 5.42
N ILE A 4 20.36 -6.64 5.77
CA ILE A 4 18.95 -6.90 5.46
C ILE A 4 18.59 -6.13 4.19
N LYS A 5 18.12 -6.83 3.16
CA LYS A 5 17.65 -6.23 1.89
C LYS A 5 16.13 -6.34 1.77
N TYR A 6 15.49 -5.22 1.45
CA TYR A 6 14.05 -5.18 1.17
C TYR A 6 13.78 -5.36 -0.33
N LYS A 7 12.78 -6.20 -0.66
CA LYS A 7 12.23 -6.33 -2.00
C LYS A 7 10.77 -5.85 -2.00
N PRO A 8 10.37 -4.87 -2.83
CA PRO A 8 8.97 -4.45 -2.94
C PRO A 8 8.08 -5.60 -3.40
N ILE A 9 6.87 -5.68 -2.85
CA ILE A 9 5.85 -6.70 -3.21
C ILE A 9 4.71 -6.15 -4.07
N GLY A 10 4.75 -4.85 -4.37
CA GLY A 10 3.64 -4.17 -5.03
C GLY A 10 3.82 -2.66 -5.04
N LYS A 11 2.74 -1.97 -5.43
CA LYS A 11 2.67 -0.51 -5.55
C LYS A 11 1.34 0.00 -5.02
N ILE A 12 1.38 1.14 -4.31
CA ILE A 12 0.18 1.84 -3.87
C ILE A 12 -0.16 2.92 -4.90
N HIS A 13 -1.42 2.97 -5.32
CA HIS A 13 -1.97 3.99 -6.21
C HIS A 13 -2.87 4.92 -5.42
N THR A 14 -2.52 6.21 -5.40
CA THR A 14 -3.26 7.27 -4.70
C THR A 14 -3.35 8.51 -5.60
N PRO A 15 -4.27 9.44 -5.34
CA PRO A 15 -4.30 10.71 -6.07
C PRO A 15 -3.13 11.64 -5.71
N PHE A 16 -2.35 11.34 -4.66
CA PHE A 16 -1.21 12.14 -4.25
C PHE A 16 0.01 11.84 -5.10
N LYS A 17 0.39 12.81 -5.92
CA LYS A 17 1.60 12.72 -6.77
C LYS A 17 2.83 13.33 -6.11
N LYS A 18 2.64 14.02 -4.98
CA LYS A 18 3.69 14.75 -4.24
C LYS A 18 3.39 14.75 -2.74
N PRO A 19 4.39 14.95 -1.87
CA PRO A 19 4.16 15.08 -0.43
C PRO A 19 3.21 16.22 -0.07
N GLU A 20 3.28 17.34 -0.80
CA GLU A 20 2.38 18.48 -0.57
C GLU A 20 0.93 18.09 -0.87
N GLY A 21 0.02 18.37 0.08
CA GLY A 21 -1.38 18.00 -0.02
C GLY A 21 -1.69 16.56 0.39
N THR A 22 -0.68 15.73 0.67
CA THR A 22 -0.89 14.43 1.33
C THR A 22 -1.24 14.67 2.80
N PRO A 23 -2.35 14.10 3.33
CA PRO A 23 -2.69 14.22 4.74
C PRO A 23 -1.57 13.72 5.65
N ILE A 24 -1.20 14.52 6.65
CA ILE A 24 -0.24 14.13 7.69
C ILE A 24 -0.77 12.91 8.48
N GLN A 25 -2.09 12.82 8.61
CA GLN A 25 -2.78 11.74 9.32
C GLN A 25 -3.88 11.12 8.44
N PRO A 26 -4.05 9.78 8.43
CA PRO A 26 -5.04 9.09 7.59
C PRO A 26 -6.47 9.60 7.77
N LYS A 27 -6.84 10.05 8.98
CA LYS A 27 -8.16 10.63 9.28
C LYS A 27 -8.49 11.84 8.38
N GLY A 28 -7.48 12.59 7.94
CA GLY A 28 -7.64 13.69 6.99
C GLY A 28 -7.96 13.26 5.56
N GLY A 29 -7.72 11.98 5.22
CA GLY A 29 -8.00 11.38 3.92
C GLY A 29 -9.32 10.61 3.82
N LYS A 30 -10.26 10.78 4.76
CA LYS A 30 -11.49 9.96 4.87
C LYS A 30 -12.35 9.87 3.59
N ARG A 31 -12.19 10.80 2.64
CA ARG A 31 -12.92 10.83 1.35
C ARG A 31 -12.01 10.54 0.14
N ILE A 32 -10.83 9.99 0.39
CA ILE A 32 -9.80 9.78 -0.61
C ILE A 32 -9.60 8.28 -0.76
N GLU A 33 -9.84 7.79 -1.96
CA GLU A 33 -9.69 6.38 -2.30
C GLU A 33 -8.31 6.13 -2.90
N GLY A 34 -7.79 4.94 -2.64
CA GLY A 34 -6.56 4.42 -3.20
C GLY A 34 -6.63 2.90 -3.24
N TRP A 35 -5.76 2.28 -4.03
CA TRP A 35 -5.72 0.82 -4.19
C TRP A 35 -4.28 0.33 -4.24
N ILE A 36 -4.10 -0.95 -3.97
CA ILE A 36 -2.78 -1.59 -3.93
C ILE A 36 -2.71 -2.59 -5.08
N GLU A 37 -1.68 -2.45 -5.90
CA GLU A 37 -1.26 -3.43 -6.90
C GLU A 37 -0.24 -4.37 -6.27
N ILE A 38 -0.54 -5.66 -6.22
CA ILE A 38 0.40 -6.69 -5.74
C ILE A 38 1.04 -7.37 -6.93
N PHE A 39 2.36 -7.57 -6.90
CA PHE A 39 3.04 -8.22 -8.01
C PHE A 39 2.63 -9.70 -8.11
N PRO A 40 2.56 -10.27 -9.32
CA PRO A 40 2.07 -11.63 -9.54
C PRO A 40 2.75 -12.69 -8.69
N GLU A 41 4.05 -12.55 -8.39
CA GLU A 41 4.77 -13.54 -7.58
C GLU A 41 4.34 -13.59 -6.09
N TYR A 42 3.52 -12.64 -5.64
CA TYR A 42 3.08 -12.50 -4.24
C TYR A 42 1.57 -12.69 -4.05
N THR A 43 0.81 -12.96 -5.11
CA THR A 43 -0.66 -13.00 -5.03
C THR A 43 -1.18 -14.16 -4.17
N GLU A 44 -0.44 -15.27 -4.07
CA GLU A 44 -0.81 -16.38 -3.19
C GLU A 44 -0.93 -15.95 -1.72
N GLY A 45 -0.13 -14.97 -1.30
CA GLY A 45 -0.15 -14.40 0.05
C GLY A 45 -1.41 -13.56 0.36
N LEU A 46 -2.28 -13.32 -0.62
CA LEU A 46 -3.56 -12.61 -0.42
C LEU A 46 -4.70 -13.51 0.02
N LYS A 47 -4.45 -14.83 0.12
CA LYS A 47 -5.44 -15.78 0.63
C LYS A 47 -5.98 -15.30 1.98
N ASP A 48 -7.30 -15.39 2.14
CA ASP A 48 -8.05 -15.05 3.36
C ASP A 48 -8.13 -13.55 3.71
N LEU A 49 -7.61 -12.64 2.87
CA LEU A 49 -7.67 -11.19 3.12
C LEU A 49 -9.11 -10.61 3.10
N GLU A 50 -10.02 -11.22 2.32
CA GLU A 50 -11.38 -10.71 2.09
C GLU A 50 -12.27 -10.66 3.35
N GLY A 51 -11.87 -11.30 4.45
CA GLY A 51 -12.63 -11.35 5.70
C GLY A 51 -12.40 -10.19 6.68
N PHE A 52 -11.54 -9.22 6.35
CA PHE A 52 -11.09 -8.15 7.25
C PHE A 52 -11.57 -6.76 6.79
N SER A 53 -11.95 -5.87 7.73
CA SER A 53 -12.27 -4.45 7.47
C SER A 53 -11.96 -3.55 8.67
#